data_AF-A0A7X0IZA7-F1
#
_entry.id   AF-A0A7X0IZA7-F1
#
_cell.length_a   1.000
_cell.length_b   1.000
_cell.length_c   1.000
_cell.angle_alpha   90.00
_cell.angle_beta   90.00
_cell.angle_gamma   90.00
#
_symmetry.space_group_name_H-M   'P 1'
#
loop_
_entity.id
_entity.type
_entity.pdbx_description
1 polymer ?
#
loop_
_entity_poly.entity_id
_entity_poly.type
_entity_poly.pdbx_seq_one_letter_code
_entity_poly.pdbx_strand_id
1 'polypeptide(L)'
;MKFNQIILEKLGVLFQKCNLNIIEQRDNYLKLLSKYLVIIIAHNQLENSNTIWLGRNDDKMDKVEVDNKVLKLFFGSDLKLSDVSVEIFVKNLVLFFENEAQPLLRGDIDRINKLEEFDLERSQKYTQGLLDKQSLVAANKAWDEGDYREFIKLIDETNKDELPSSYQLKYKIAVQKL
;
A
#
# COMPACT_ATOMS: atom_id res chain seq x y z
N MET A 1 -28.47 -9.94 -0.67
CA MET A 1 -28.13 -9.39 0.67
C MET A 1 -27.15 -8.24 0.47
N LYS A 2 -27.25 -7.16 1.24
CA LYS A 2 -26.35 -6.00 1.10
C LYS A 2 -24.95 -6.35 1.61
N PHE A 3 -23.89 -5.81 1.01
CA PHE A 3 -22.50 -6.15 1.36
C PHE A 3 -22.19 -5.92 2.83
N ASN A 4 -22.60 -4.77 3.38
CA ASN A 4 -22.43 -4.48 4.80
C ASN A 4 -23.10 -5.50 5.73
N GLN A 5 -24.27 -6.02 5.36
CA GLN A 5 -24.98 -7.05 6.13
C GLN A 5 -24.22 -8.37 6.12
N ILE A 6 -23.65 -8.76 4.97
CA ILE A 6 -22.81 -9.96 4.85
C ILE A 6 -21.60 -9.85 5.79
N ILE A 7 -20.93 -8.70 5.80
CA ILE A 7 -19.79 -8.45 6.69
C ILE A 7 -20.22 -8.57 8.16
N LEU A 8 -21.30 -7.90 8.56
CA LEU A 8 -21.75 -7.90 9.95
C LEU A 8 -22.25 -9.27 10.42
N GLU A 9 -22.87 -10.06 9.56
CA GLU A 9 -23.27 -11.44 9.88
C GLU A 9 -22.04 -12.30 10.22
N LYS A 10 -20.95 -12.16 9.47
CA LYS A 10 -19.74 -12.99 9.64
C LYS A 10 -18.78 -12.47 10.70
N LEU A 11 -18.62 -11.15 10.81
CA LEU A 11 -17.59 -10.51 11.63
C LEU A 11 -18.14 -9.72 12.81
N GLY A 12 -19.46 -9.50 12.90
CA GLY A 12 -20.06 -8.64 13.92
C GLY A 12 -19.71 -9.05 15.35
N VAL A 13 -19.73 -10.36 15.64
CA VAL A 13 -19.34 -10.89 16.96
C VAL A 13 -17.87 -10.63 17.26
N LEU A 14 -16.98 -10.78 16.27
CA LEU A 14 -15.56 -10.50 16.44
C LEU A 14 -15.31 -9.02 16.72
N PHE A 15 -15.96 -8.13 15.95
CA PHE A 15 -15.86 -6.69 16.16
C PHE A 15 -16.33 -6.27 17.55
N GLN A 16 -17.46 -6.82 18.02
CA GLN A 16 -17.96 -6.57 19.38
C GLN A 16 -16.96 -7.04 20.45
N LYS A 17 -16.39 -8.25 20.32
CA LYS A 17 -15.37 -8.76 21.25
C LYS A 17 -14.13 -7.87 21.32
N CYS A 18 -13.80 -7.18 20.23
CA CYS A 18 -12.65 -6.28 20.12
C CYS A 18 -12.99 -4.80 20.39
N ASN A 19 -14.19 -4.48 20.91
CA ASN A 19 -14.65 -3.11 21.16
C ASN A 19 -14.57 -2.20 19.92
N LEU A 20 -14.83 -2.76 18.74
CA LEU A 20 -14.97 -2.02 17.49
C LEU A 20 -16.43 -1.60 17.32
N ASN A 21 -16.66 -0.29 17.35
CA ASN A 21 -17.98 0.31 17.15
C ASN A 21 -18.17 0.69 15.69
N ILE A 22 -19.34 0.40 15.14
CA ILE A 22 -19.73 0.86 13.81
C ILE A 22 -20.04 2.36 13.90
N ILE A 23 -19.32 3.19 13.16
CA ILE A 23 -19.52 4.65 13.15
C ILE A 23 -20.11 5.16 11.84
N GLU A 24 -20.00 4.38 10.77
CA GLU A 24 -20.68 4.66 9.50
C GLU A 24 -21.01 3.36 8.78
N GLN A 25 -22.21 3.29 8.20
CA GLN A 25 -22.70 2.13 7.48
C GLN A 25 -23.51 2.55 6.26
N ARG A 26 -23.17 2.00 5.09
CA ARG A 26 -23.96 2.09 3.84
C ARG A 26 -23.99 0.72 3.19
N ASP A 27 -24.78 0.53 2.13
CA ASP A 27 -24.99 -0.79 1.52
C ASP A 27 -23.69 -1.50 1.12
N ASN A 28 -22.70 -0.75 0.64
CA ASN A 28 -21.40 -1.25 0.19
C ASN A 28 -20.21 -0.77 1.04
N TYR A 29 -20.47 -0.32 2.27
CA TYR A 29 -19.43 0.34 3.08
C TYR A 29 -19.68 0.15 4.56
N LEU A 30 -18.61 -0.07 5.31
CA LEU A 30 -18.62 -0.15 6.76
C LEU A 30 -17.37 0.52 7.31
N LYS A 31 -17.56 1.44 8.26
CA LYS A 31 -16.47 2.06 9.03
C LYS A 31 -16.63 1.70 10.50
N LEU A 32 -15.59 1.09 11.06
CA LEU A 32 -15.51 0.70 12.45
C LEU A 32 -14.38 1.47 13.14
N LEU A 33 -14.55 1.69 14.45
CA LEU A 33 -13.61 2.43 15.26
C LEU A 33 -13.51 1.80 16.65
N SER A 34 -12.28 1.62 17.11
CA SER A 34 -11.94 1.34 18.50
C SER A 34 -11.17 2.52 19.09
N LYS A 35 -10.71 2.41 20.33
CA LYS A 35 -9.85 3.43 20.95
C LYS A 35 -8.58 3.72 20.12
N TYR A 36 -8.05 2.73 19.41
CA TYR A 36 -6.75 2.83 18.74
C TYR A 36 -6.80 2.61 17.23
N LEU A 37 -7.83 1.95 16.72
CA LEU A 37 -7.89 1.44 15.35
C LEU A 37 -9.14 1.96 14.62
N VAL A 38 -8.97 2.34 13.37
CA VAL A 38 -10.05 2.53 12.40
C VAL A 38 -9.94 1.45 11.34
N ILE A 39 -11.08 0.84 11.02
CA ILE A 39 -11.22 -0.15 9.96
C ILE A 39 -12.27 0.36 8.99
N ILE A 40 -11.93 0.43 7.71
CA ILE A 40 -12.87 0.73 6.63
C ILE A 40 -12.94 -0.51 5.74
N ILE A 41 -14.14 -0.96 5.43
CA ILE A 41 -14.39 -2.08 4.53
C ILE A 41 -15.38 -1.60 3.47
N ALA A 42 -15.00 -1.66 2.20
CA ALA A 42 -15.83 -1.18 1.11
C ALA A 42 -15.89 -2.17 -0.06
N HIS A 43 -16.99 -2.10 -0.80
CA HIS A 43 -17.16 -2.76 -2.07
C HIS A 43 -17.48 -1.70 -3.14
N ASN A 44 -16.69 -1.66 -4.20
CA ASN A 44 -16.97 -0.83 -5.36
C ASN A 44 -17.73 -1.67 -6.39
N GLN A 45 -19.01 -1.36 -6.61
CA GLN A 45 -19.85 -2.08 -7.57
C GLN A 45 -19.43 -1.87 -9.02
N LEU A 46 -18.87 -0.70 -9.36
CA LEU A 46 -18.48 -0.37 -10.74
C LEU A 46 -17.27 -1.19 -11.19
N GLU A 47 -16.31 -1.36 -10.29
CA GLU A 47 -15.09 -2.12 -10.52
C GLU A 47 -15.21 -3.57 -10.07
N ASN A 48 -16.31 -3.92 -9.40
CA ASN A 48 -16.52 -5.19 -8.71
C ASN A 48 -15.33 -5.56 -7.80
N SER A 49 -14.80 -4.55 -7.08
CA SER A 49 -13.63 -4.68 -6.24
C SER A 49 -14.00 -4.56 -4.75
N ASN A 50 -13.22 -5.22 -3.89
CA ASN A 50 -13.37 -5.16 -2.44
C ASN A 50 -12.09 -4.62 -1.84
N THR A 51 -12.21 -3.70 -0.89
CA THR A 51 -11.06 -3.03 -0.29
C THR A 51 -11.25 -2.88 1.20
N ILE A 52 -10.13 -2.98 1.92
CA ILE A 52 -10.05 -2.72 3.34
C ILE A 52 -8.93 -1.72 3.61
N TRP A 53 -9.21 -0.79 4.52
CA TRP A 53 -8.20 0.11 5.07
C TRP A 53 -8.10 -0.07 6.58
N LEU A 54 -6.87 -0.06 7.08
CA LEU A 54 -6.53 -0.12 8.49
C LEU A 54 -5.66 1.07 8.85
N GLY A 55 -5.91 1.69 10.00
CA GLY A 55 -5.04 2.76 10.47
C GLY A 55 -5.37 3.16 11.90
N ARG A 56 -4.55 4.04 12.45
CA ARG A 56 -4.81 4.62 13.76
C ARG A 56 -6.15 5.36 13.79
N ASN A 57 -6.78 5.34 14.97
CA ASN A 57 -7.90 6.23 15.27
C ASN A 57 -7.40 7.64 15.63
N ASP A 58 -6.74 8.28 14.67
CA ASP A 58 -6.54 9.71 14.65
C ASP A 58 -6.63 10.21 13.20
N ASP A 59 -6.83 11.52 13.03
CA ASP A 59 -6.91 12.13 11.70
C ASP A 59 -5.53 12.55 11.18
N LYS A 60 -4.43 12.05 11.76
CA LYS A 60 -3.07 12.51 11.45
C LYS A 60 -2.38 11.65 10.41
N MET A 61 -2.68 10.35 10.38
CA MET A 61 -2.11 9.40 9.43
C MET A 61 -3.17 8.92 8.45
N ASP A 62 -2.75 8.73 7.20
CA ASP A 62 -3.58 8.05 6.21
C ASP A 62 -3.75 6.57 6.61
N LYS A 63 -4.91 6.01 6.26
CA LYS A 63 -5.17 4.59 6.51
C LYS A 63 -4.50 3.77 5.42
N VAL A 64 -3.84 2.70 5.82
CA VAL A 64 -3.17 1.78 4.92
C VAL A 64 -4.20 0.89 4.24
N GLU A 65 -4.25 0.94 2.91
CA GLU A 65 -4.99 -0.01 2.10
C GLU A 65 -4.34 -1.39 2.19
N VAL A 66 -5.08 -2.40 2.64
CA VAL A 66 -4.58 -3.77 2.80
C VAL A 66 -4.91 -4.58 1.55
N ASP A 67 -4.05 -4.42 0.54
CA ASP A 67 -4.06 -5.22 -0.69
C ASP A 67 -3.34 -6.58 -0.51
N ASN A 68 -3.35 -7.41 -1.56
CA ASN A 68 -2.66 -8.72 -1.58
C ASN A 68 -1.14 -8.60 -1.31
N LYS A 69 -0.51 -7.47 -1.66
CA LYS A 69 0.92 -7.23 -1.45
C LYS A 69 1.21 -6.86 0.00
N VAL A 70 0.36 -6.06 0.66
CA VAL A 70 0.45 -5.77 2.10
C VAL A 70 0.23 -7.03 2.92
N LEU A 71 -0.77 -7.84 2.58
CA LEU A 71 -0.98 -9.16 3.21
C LEU A 71 0.29 -10.00 3.18
N LYS A 72 0.90 -10.12 2.00
CA LYS A 72 2.09 -10.94 1.83
C LYS A 72 3.32 -10.37 2.53
N LEU A 73 3.62 -9.08 2.33
CA LEU A 73 4.88 -8.48 2.75
C LEU A 73 4.89 -8.07 4.23
N PHE A 74 3.76 -7.61 4.76
CA PHE A 74 3.68 -7.15 6.16
C PHE A 74 3.07 -8.19 7.10
N PHE A 75 1.99 -8.86 6.66
CA PHE A 75 1.30 -9.85 7.47
C PHE A 75 1.82 -11.28 7.25
N GLY A 76 2.63 -11.54 6.21
CA GLY A 76 3.09 -12.88 5.87
C GLY A 76 1.96 -13.82 5.45
N SER A 77 0.84 -13.27 4.94
CA SER A 77 -0.37 -14.02 4.61
C SER A 77 -0.47 -14.27 3.10
N ASP A 78 -0.84 -15.51 2.74
CA ASP A 78 -1.14 -15.91 1.36
C ASP A 78 -2.64 -15.72 0.99
N LEU A 79 -3.43 -15.14 1.90
CA LEU A 79 -4.82 -14.78 1.63
C LEU A 79 -4.91 -13.78 0.48
N LYS A 80 -6.05 -13.80 -0.23
CA LYS A 80 -6.35 -12.87 -1.31
C LYS A 80 -7.58 -12.03 -0.98
N LEU A 81 -7.44 -10.72 -0.99
CA LEU A 81 -8.52 -9.75 -0.81
C LEU A 81 -8.85 -9.01 -2.11
N SER A 82 -7.87 -8.80 -2.99
CA SER A 82 -8.09 -8.20 -4.32
C SER A 82 -8.40 -9.26 -5.37
N ASP A 83 -9.20 -8.89 -6.38
CA ASP A 83 -9.60 -9.73 -7.53
C ASP A 83 -10.31 -11.04 -7.15
N VAL A 84 -11.09 -11.02 -6.07
CA VAL A 84 -11.89 -12.15 -5.61
C VAL A 84 -13.36 -11.77 -5.49
N SER A 85 -14.26 -12.76 -5.55
CA SER A 85 -15.68 -12.54 -5.32
C SER A 85 -15.92 -12.02 -3.89
N VAL A 86 -17.04 -11.32 -3.67
CA VAL A 86 -17.46 -10.85 -2.33
C VAL A 86 -17.46 -12.00 -1.31
N GLU A 87 -17.92 -13.19 -1.69
CA GLU A 87 -17.95 -14.35 -0.80
C GLU A 87 -16.55 -14.78 -0.36
N ILE A 88 -15.60 -14.89 -1.31
CA ILE A 88 -14.22 -15.25 -1.01
C ILE A 88 -13.55 -14.13 -0.21
N PHE A 89 -13.80 -12.87 -0.55
CA PHE A 89 -13.31 -11.71 0.20
C PHE A 89 -13.74 -11.78 1.66
N VAL A 90 -15.04 -11.94 1.93
CA VAL A 90 -15.57 -12.01 3.30
C VAL A 90 -14.97 -13.19 4.06
N LYS A 91 -14.88 -14.36 3.43
CA LYS A 91 -14.27 -15.55 4.04
C LYS A 91 -12.81 -15.30 4.41
N ASN A 92 -12.03 -14.73 3.49
CA ASN A 92 -10.62 -14.43 3.73
C ASN A 92 -10.46 -13.33 4.78
N LEU A 93 -11.38 -12.37 4.83
CA LEU A 93 -11.37 -11.32 5.83
C LEU A 93 -11.62 -11.85 7.24
N VAL A 94 -12.50 -12.86 7.39
CA VAL A 94 -12.67 -13.60 8.66
C VAL A 94 -11.36 -14.23 9.08
N LEU A 95 -10.73 -15.02 8.20
CA LEU A 95 -9.46 -15.68 8.50
C LEU A 95 -8.37 -14.68 8.87
N PHE A 96 -8.27 -13.58 8.13
CA PHE A 96 -7.30 -12.51 8.36
C PHE A 96 -7.46 -11.88 9.74
N PHE A 97 -8.70 -11.55 10.14
CA PHE A 97 -8.96 -10.91 11.42
C PHE A 97 -8.86 -11.86 12.61
N GLU A 98 -9.17 -13.14 12.43
CA GLU A 98 -9.01 -14.16 13.48
C GLU A 98 -7.55 -14.52 13.73
N ASN A 99 -6.68 -14.36 12.72
CA ASN A 99 -5.28 -14.74 12.78
C ASN A 99 -4.34 -13.53 12.66
N GLU A 100 -3.95 -13.14 11.45
CA GLU A 100 -2.82 -12.24 11.20
C GLU A 100 -3.03 -10.80 11.69
N ALA A 101 -4.27 -10.30 11.63
CA ALA A 101 -4.64 -8.96 12.09
C ALA A 101 -5.12 -8.90 13.55
N GLN A 102 -5.16 -10.03 14.26
CA GLN A 102 -5.65 -10.07 15.63
C GLN A 102 -4.90 -9.10 16.58
N PRO A 103 -3.57 -8.92 16.50
CA PRO A 103 -2.87 -7.92 17.32
C PRO A 103 -3.40 -6.49 17.09
N LEU A 104 -3.72 -6.13 15.84
CA LEU A 104 -4.30 -4.83 15.51
C LEU A 104 -5.68 -4.67 16.16
N LEU A 105 -6.52 -5.70 16.09
CA LEU A 105 -7.86 -5.70 16.71
C LEU A 105 -7.81 -5.56 18.24
N ARG A 106 -6.74 -6.04 18.88
CA ARG A 106 -6.51 -5.88 20.33
C ARG A 106 -5.89 -4.54 20.71
N GLY A 107 -5.62 -3.67 19.74
CA GLY A 107 -5.06 -2.34 19.98
C GLY A 107 -3.55 -2.37 20.25
N ASP A 108 -2.82 -3.32 19.67
CA ASP A 108 -1.35 -3.30 19.68
C ASP A 108 -0.83 -2.09 18.89
N ILE A 109 -0.47 -1.03 19.62
CA ILE A 109 -0.02 0.25 19.07
C ILE A 109 1.29 0.08 18.30
N ASP A 110 2.19 -0.80 18.75
CA ASP A 110 3.47 -1.03 18.07
C ASP A 110 3.25 -1.71 16.71
N ARG A 111 2.27 -2.62 16.63
CA ARG A 111 1.90 -3.24 15.35
C ARG A 111 1.23 -2.24 14.41
N ILE A 112 0.43 -1.31 14.93
CA ILE A 112 -0.16 -0.21 14.13
C ILE A 112 0.94 0.70 13.58
N ASN A 113 1.88 1.14 14.43
CA ASN A 113 3.02 1.97 14.01
C ASN A 113 3.83 1.32 12.90
N LYS A 114 4.16 0.03 13.05
CA LYS A 114 4.92 -0.72 12.05
C LYS A 114 4.18 -0.82 10.72
N LEU A 115 2.85 -0.90 10.73
CA LEU A 115 2.04 -0.92 9.51
C LEU A 115 2.11 0.43 8.79
N GLU A 116 2.02 1.54 9.53
CA GLU A 116 2.14 2.90 9.01
C GLU A 116 3.55 3.17 8.46
N GLU A 117 4.59 2.78 9.20
CA GLU A 117 5.99 2.87 8.75
C GLU A 117 6.23 2.05 7.48
N PHE A 118 5.72 0.82 7.43
CA PHE A 118 5.82 -0.04 6.25
C PHE A 118 5.18 0.61 5.01
N ASP A 119 4.00 1.23 5.16
CA ASP A 119 3.33 1.89 4.04
C ASP A 119 4.08 3.15 3.59
N LEU A 120 4.61 3.92 4.53
CA LEU A 120 5.45 5.09 4.24
C LEU A 120 6.71 4.69 3.46
N GLU A 121 7.43 3.66 3.90
CA GLU A 121 8.61 3.15 3.20
C GLU A 121 8.25 2.64 1.79
N ARG A 122 7.12 1.94 1.67
CA ARG A 122 6.62 1.43 0.38
C ARG A 122 6.32 2.60 -0.58
N SER A 123 5.67 3.64 -0.08
CA SER A 123 5.34 4.86 -0.83
C SER A 123 6.60 5.62 -1.26
N GLN A 124 7.58 5.76 -0.37
CA GLN A 124 8.88 6.38 -0.68
C GLN A 124 9.64 5.61 -1.75
N LYS A 125 9.75 4.27 -1.62
CA LYS A 125 10.41 3.42 -2.64
C LYS A 125 9.73 3.52 -3.99
N TYR A 126 8.40 3.54 -4.01
CA TYR A 126 7.64 3.71 -5.25
C TYR A 126 7.90 5.08 -5.88
N THR A 127 7.84 6.15 -5.09
CA THR A 127 8.06 7.52 -5.55
C THR A 127 9.48 7.71 -6.07
N GLN A 128 10.49 7.19 -5.36
CA GLN A 128 11.88 7.22 -5.83
C GLN A 128 12.03 6.48 -7.15
N GLY A 129 11.46 5.28 -7.28
CA GLY A 129 11.51 4.52 -8.54
C GLY A 129 10.80 5.22 -9.71
N LEU A 130 9.81 6.06 -9.45
CA LEU A 130 9.22 6.93 -10.48
C LEU A 130 10.15 8.08 -10.87
N LEU A 131 10.77 8.75 -9.89
CA LEU A 131 11.73 9.81 -10.12
C LEU A 131 12.93 9.28 -10.92
N ASP A 132 13.48 8.13 -10.54
CA ASP A 132 14.60 7.50 -11.25
C ASP A 132 14.25 7.22 -12.72
N LYS A 133 13.04 6.70 -12.98
CA LYS A 133 12.57 6.48 -14.36
C LYS A 133 12.47 7.78 -15.14
N GLN A 134 11.95 8.85 -14.54
CA GLN A 134 11.84 10.15 -15.19
C GLN A 134 13.22 10.75 -15.48
N SER A 135 14.15 10.66 -14.52
CA SER A 135 15.54 11.10 -14.68
C SER A 135 16.24 10.33 -15.79
N LEU A 136 16.02 9.01 -15.91
CA LEU A 136 16.61 8.21 -16.99
C LEU A 136 16.04 8.56 -18.37
N VAL A 137 14.74 8.88 -18.47
CA VAL A 137 14.15 9.38 -19.72
C VAL A 137 14.78 10.71 -20.12
N ALA A 138 14.91 11.64 -19.17
CA ALA A 138 15.54 12.94 -19.41
C ALA A 138 17.04 12.79 -19.77
N ALA A 139 17.76 11.89 -19.10
CA ALA A 139 19.16 11.62 -19.39
C ALA A 139 19.33 11.07 -20.81
N ASN A 140 18.50 10.11 -21.25
CA ASN A 140 18.58 9.62 -22.63
C ASN A 140 18.34 10.74 -23.64
N LYS A 141 17.39 11.63 -23.38
CA LYS A 141 17.16 12.80 -24.24
C LYS A 141 18.40 13.71 -24.31
N ALA A 142 18.98 14.06 -23.17
CA ALA A 142 20.20 14.89 -23.11
C ALA A 142 21.38 14.22 -23.85
N TRP A 143 21.53 12.91 -23.71
CA TRP A 143 22.53 12.14 -24.45
C TRP A 143 22.33 12.22 -25.97
N ASP A 144 21.08 12.02 -26.43
CA ASP A 144 20.74 12.05 -27.85
C ASP A 144 20.91 13.45 -28.47
N GLU A 145 20.71 14.50 -27.67
CA GLU A 145 20.93 15.91 -28.04
C GLU A 145 22.39 16.35 -27.92
N GLY A 146 23.28 15.51 -27.37
CA GLY A 146 24.69 15.81 -27.15
C GLY A 146 24.98 16.71 -25.95
N ASP A 147 23.99 16.94 -25.08
CA ASP A 147 24.17 17.68 -23.82
C ASP A 147 24.76 16.78 -22.73
N TYR A 148 26.08 16.60 -22.79
CA TYR A 148 26.82 15.74 -21.86
C TYR A 148 26.82 16.27 -20.42
N ARG A 149 26.67 17.59 -20.23
CA ARG A 149 26.64 18.19 -18.88
C ARG A 149 25.33 17.87 -18.18
N GLU A 150 24.20 18.05 -18.87
CA GLU A 150 22.89 17.71 -18.31
C GLU A 150 22.75 16.20 -18.14
N PHE A 151 23.29 15.39 -19.07
CA PHE A 151 23.36 13.93 -18.91
C PHE A 151 24.03 13.52 -17.59
N ILE A 152 25.22 14.05 -17.29
CA ILE A 152 25.96 13.71 -16.07
C ILE A 152 25.15 14.10 -14.83
N LYS A 153 24.62 15.32 -14.79
CA LYS A 153 23.82 15.82 -13.66
C LYS A 153 22.62 14.91 -13.37
N LEU A 154 21.86 14.53 -14.40
CA LEU A 154 20.69 13.67 -14.24
C LEU A 154 21.06 12.26 -13.78
N ILE A 155 22.22 11.73 -14.20
CA ILE A 155 22.72 10.44 -13.72
C ILE A 155 23.24 10.54 -12.28
N ASP A 156 23.81 11.68 -11.87
CA ASP A 156 24.27 11.94 -10.50
C ASP A 156 23.13 11.97 -9.48
N GLU A 157 21.95 12.42 -9.91
CA GLU A 157 20.74 12.46 -9.09
C GLU A 157 20.02 11.10 -8.98
N THR A 158 20.49 10.08 -9.72
CA THR A 158 19.96 8.70 -9.65
C THR A 158 20.87 7.78 -8.82
N ASN A 159 20.34 6.63 -8.40
CA ASN A 159 21.14 5.60 -7.77
C ASN A 159 22.08 4.91 -8.78
N LYS A 160 23.28 5.49 -8.98
CA LYS A 160 24.28 5.05 -9.98
C LYS A 160 24.64 3.56 -9.88
N ASP A 161 24.61 2.99 -8.68
CA ASP A 161 25.01 1.60 -8.43
C ASP A 161 24.00 0.59 -8.97
N GLU A 162 22.75 1.00 -9.19
CA GLU A 162 21.67 0.18 -9.73
C GLU A 162 21.48 0.36 -11.25
N LEU A 163 22.25 1.25 -11.89
CA LEU A 163 22.12 1.52 -13.31
C LEU A 163 22.75 0.42 -14.19
N PRO A 164 22.11 0.08 -15.33
CA PRO A 164 22.72 -0.83 -16.31
C PRO A 164 24.09 -0.35 -16.80
N SER A 165 24.97 -1.29 -17.13
CA SER A 165 26.34 -0.99 -17.59
C SER A 165 26.42 -0.04 -18.79
N SER A 166 25.35 0.02 -19.61
CA SER A 166 25.24 0.97 -20.71
C SER A 166 25.28 2.43 -20.24
N TYR A 167 24.62 2.77 -19.13
CA TYR A 167 24.63 4.12 -18.57
C TYR A 167 25.99 4.45 -17.96
N GLN A 168 26.64 3.47 -17.33
CA GLN A 168 28.00 3.65 -16.81
C GLN A 168 28.99 3.96 -17.94
N LEU A 169 28.84 3.31 -19.10
CA LEU A 169 29.65 3.60 -20.30
C LEU A 169 29.34 5.00 -20.86
N LYS A 170 28.06 5.34 -21.04
CA LYS A 170 27.63 6.69 -21.48
C LYS A 170 28.19 7.77 -20.56
N TYR A 171 28.13 7.57 -19.25
CA TYR A 171 28.67 8.49 -18.24
C TYR A 171 30.19 8.71 -18.42
N LYS A 172 30.96 7.63 -18.58
CA LYS A 172 32.41 7.75 -18.86
C LYS A 172 32.70 8.54 -20.13
N ILE A 173 31.92 8.31 -21.19
CA ILE A 173 32.06 9.04 -22.45
C ILE A 173 31.70 10.52 -22.27
N ALA A 174 30.59 10.81 -21.59
CA ALA A 174 30.14 12.18 -21.33
C ALA A 174 31.21 12.97 -20.54
N VAL A 175 31.81 12.36 -19.52
CA VAL A 175 32.90 12.98 -18.72
C VAL A 175 34.13 13.27 -19.58
N GLN A 176 34.47 12.40 -20.54
CA GLN A 176 35.60 12.62 -21.46
C GLN A 176 35.34 13.69 -22.53
N LYS A 177 34.07 14.02 -22.79
CA LYS A 177 33.65 14.98 -23.82
C LYS A 177 33.54 16.41 -23.29
N LEU A 178 33.58 16.60 -21.96
CA LEU A 178 33.63 17.89 -21.28
C LEU A 178 35.08 18.30 -20.98
#